data_AF-A0A950KTK3-F1
#
_entry.id   AF-A0A950KTK3-F1
#
_cell.length_a   1.000
_cell.length_b   1.000
_cell.length_c   1.000
_cell.angle_alpha   90.00
_cell.angle_beta   90.00
_cell.angle_gamma   90.00
#
_symmetry.space_group_name_H-M   'P 1'
#
loop_
_entity.id
_entity.type
_entity.pdbx_description
1 polymer ?
#
loop_
_entity_poly.entity_id
_entity_poly.type
_entity_poly.pdbx_seq_one_letter_code
_entity_poly.pdbx_strand_id
1 'polypeptide(L)'
;MPPYRSVDSKPSFPALERQVLERWRERRVFERSLEQRRGGPHWGFYEGPPFPNAPPGTHHVLARVFKDLFPRYKTMCGFYVERKGGWDCHGLPVELALEAELGFTSKDDIERFGIAEFNARCREKVLSHVEDWN
;
A
#
# COMPACT_ATOMS: atom_id res chain seq x y z
N MET A 1 -22.80 26.45 26.18
CA MET A 1 -21.77 25.41 25.93
C MET A 1 -20.44 26.10 25.71
N PRO A 2 -19.32 25.56 26.22
CA PRO A 2 -18.01 26.10 25.91
C PRO A 2 -17.77 26.05 24.38
N PRO A 3 -17.10 27.06 23.78
CA PRO A 3 -16.90 27.17 22.34
C PRO A 3 -15.96 26.09 21.78
N TYR A 4 -15.20 25.43 22.66
CA TYR A 4 -14.26 24.38 22.31
C TYR A 4 -14.52 23.12 23.13
N ARG A 5 -14.23 21.97 22.51
CA ARG A 5 -14.20 20.69 23.21
C ARG A 5 -12.99 20.67 24.15
N SER A 6 -13.19 20.17 25.37
CA SER A 6 -12.10 19.95 26.31
C SER A 6 -11.07 18.97 25.73
N VAL A 7 -9.79 19.27 25.90
CA VAL A 7 -8.68 18.45 25.42
C VAL A 7 -8.05 17.73 26.60
N ASP A 8 -7.82 16.43 26.47
CA ASP A 8 -7.08 15.65 27.45
C ASP A 8 -5.59 16.04 27.43
N SER A 9 -4.97 16.20 28.59
CA SER A 9 -3.54 16.50 28.71
C SER A 9 -2.65 15.30 28.40
N LYS A 10 -3.21 14.09 28.36
CA LYS A 10 -2.52 12.83 28.04
C LYS A 10 -3.31 12.02 26.98
N PRO A 11 -3.45 12.54 25.76
CA PRO A 11 -4.23 11.87 24.74
C PRO A 11 -3.56 10.58 24.27
N SER A 12 -4.36 9.58 23.92
CA SER A 12 -3.89 8.41 23.20
C SER A 12 -3.84 8.71 21.70
N PHE A 13 -2.63 8.95 21.16
CA PHE A 13 -2.45 9.21 19.72
C PHE A 13 -2.94 8.06 18.83
N PRO A 14 -2.69 6.77 19.13
CA PRO A 14 -3.24 5.69 18.32
C PRO A 14 -4.78 5.68 18.27
N ALA A 15 -5.44 6.07 19.36
CA ALA A 15 -6.90 6.18 19.37
C ALA A 15 -7.38 7.37 18.54
N LEU A 16 -6.69 8.51 18.62
CA LEU A 16 -7.00 9.70 17.81
C LEU A 16 -6.78 9.45 16.32
N GLU A 17 -5.70 8.77 15.94
CA GLU A 17 -5.42 8.39 14.55
C GLU A 17 -6.53 7.52 13.97
N ARG A 18 -7.01 6.52 14.71
CA ARG A 18 -8.15 5.67 14.30
C ARG A 18 -9.43 6.49 14.09
N GLN A 19 -9.72 7.43 14.99
CA GLN A 19 -10.88 8.33 14.85
C GLN A 19 -10.77 9.23 13.61
N VAL A 20 -9.58 9.75 13.33
CA VAL A 20 -9.33 10.56 12.11
C VAL A 20 -9.46 9.70 10.86
N LEU A 21 -8.94 8.48 10.88
CA LEU A 21 -9.02 7.54 9.76
C LEU A 21 -10.47 7.16 9.44
N GLU A 22 -11.28 6.86 10.45
CA GLU A 22 -12.71 6.59 10.31
C GLU A 22 -13.45 7.79 9.71
N ARG A 23 -13.20 8.99 10.25
CA ARG A 23 -13.75 10.23 9.71
C ARG A 23 -13.34 10.48 8.25
N TRP A 24 -12.11 10.12 7.86
CA TRP A 24 -11.66 10.24 6.47
C TRP A 24 -12.38 9.27 5.54
N ARG A 25 -12.61 8.03 5.99
CA ARG A 25 -13.37 7.00 5.26
C ARG A 25 -14.82 7.43 5.06
N GLU A 26 -15.53 7.78 6.14
CA GLU A 26 -16.93 8.23 6.10
C GLU A 26 -17.15 9.41 5.13
N ARG A 27 -16.19 10.35 5.13
CA ARG A 27 -16.30 11.58 4.35
C ARG A 27 -15.63 11.49 2.98
N ARG A 28 -15.08 10.32 2.61
CA ARG A 28 -14.37 10.08 1.33
C ARG A 28 -13.32 11.16 1.05
N VAL A 29 -12.51 11.48 2.06
CA VAL A 29 -11.62 12.66 2.05
C VAL A 29 -10.60 12.60 0.92
N PHE A 30 -10.08 11.42 0.62
CA PHE A 30 -9.11 11.23 -0.46
C PHE A 30 -9.74 11.52 -1.83
N GLU A 31 -10.88 10.90 -2.13
CA GLU A 31 -11.62 11.07 -3.38
C GLU A 31 -12.04 12.53 -3.57
N ARG A 32 -12.58 13.15 -2.52
CA ARG A 32 -12.96 14.56 -2.55
C ARG A 32 -11.76 15.48 -2.79
N SER A 33 -10.58 15.15 -2.27
CA SER A 33 -9.36 15.92 -2.53
C SER A 33 -8.96 15.90 -4.01
N LEU A 34 -9.21 14.78 -4.70
CA LEU A 34 -9.00 14.66 -6.16
C LEU A 34 -10.08 15.41 -6.94
N GLU A 35 -11.35 15.23 -6.57
CA GLU A 35 -12.48 15.91 -7.21
C GLU A 35 -12.34 17.43 -7.16
N GLN A 36 -11.92 18.00 -6.03
CA GLN A 36 -11.68 19.43 -5.85
C GLN A 36 -10.58 20.00 -6.74
N ARG A 37 -9.69 19.14 -7.27
CA ARG A 37 -8.57 19.54 -8.13
C ARG A 37 -8.77 19.12 -9.58
N ARG A 38 -9.89 18.47 -9.93
CA ARG A 38 -10.17 18.02 -11.29
C ARG A 38 -10.12 19.22 -12.27
N GLY A 39 -9.40 19.05 -13.38
CA GLY A 39 -9.18 20.10 -14.38
C GLY A 39 -8.05 21.09 -14.04
N GLY A 40 -7.42 20.97 -12.87
CA GLY A 40 -6.21 21.72 -12.51
C GLY A 40 -4.93 21.17 -13.16
N PRO A 41 -3.78 21.82 -12.95
CA PRO A 41 -2.51 21.35 -13.47
C PRO A 41 -2.13 19.99 -12.88
N HIS A 42 -1.74 19.05 -13.75
CA HIS A 42 -1.33 17.71 -13.32
C HIS A 42 0.07 17.71 -12.70
N TRP A 43 0.23 16.95 -11.62
CA TRP A 43 1.55 16.57 -11.11
C TRP A 43 1.66 15.05 -11.13
N GLY A 44 2.53 14.53 -11.98
CA GLY A 44 2.73 13.10 -12.16
C GLY A 44 3.42 12.47 -10.95
N PHE A 45 2.85 11.37 -10.45
CA PHE A 45 3.37 10.60 -9.34
C PHE A 45 3.41 9.12 -9.71
N TYR A 46 4.56 8.47 -9.48
CA TYR A 46 4.73 7.04 -9.67
C TYR A 46 5.15 6.40 -8.35
N GLU A 47 4.38 5.39 -7.95
CA GLU A 47 4.72 4.52 -6.85
C GLU A 47 5.50 3.33 -7.42
N GLY A 48 6.70 3.08 -6.89
CA GLY A 48 7.47 1.89 -7.26
C GLY A 48 6.82 0.66 -6.62
N PRO A 49 6.24 -0.26 -7.41
CA PRO A 49 5.39 -1.32 -6.88
C PRO A 49 6.22 -2.26 -5.97
N PRO A 50 5.84 -2.46 -4.70
CA PRO A 50 6.51 -3.44 -3.86
C PRO A 50 6.17 -4.88 -4.29
N PHE A 51 7.05 -5.82 -3.94
CA PHE A 51 6.77 -7.25 -4.03
C PHE A 51 5.92 -7.70 -2.83
N PRO A 52 4.69 -8.21 -3.04
CA PRO A 52 3.87 -8.75 -1.95
C PRO A 52 4.26 -10.20 -1.70
N ASN A 53 5.48 -10.45 -1.25
CA ASN A 53 5.96 -11.79 -0.89
C ASN A 53 6.20 -11.95 0.63
N ALA A 54 6.07 -10.86 1.40
CA ALA A 54 6.19 -10.80 2.85
C ALA A 54 5.47 -9.53 3.40
N PRO A 55 5.22 -9.43 4.72
CA PRO A 55 4.68 -8.22 5.34
C PRO A 55 5.59 -6.98 5.22
N PRO A 56 5.04 -5.75 5.29
CA PRO A 56 5.82 -4.53 5.13
C PRO A 56 6.77 -4.27 6.32
N GLY A 57 8.07 -4.19 6.05
CA GLY A 57 9.08 -3.68 6.99
C GLY A 57 9.12 -2.14 7.15
N THR A 58 9.87 -1.65 8.14
CA THR A 58 10.00 -0.21 8.49
C THR A 58 10.51 0.68 7.35
N HIS A 59 11.35 0.14 6.47
CA HIS A 59 11.84 0.85 5.28
C HIS A 59 10.72 1.20 4.31
N HIS A 60 9.66 0.38 4.22
CA HIS A 60 8.46 0.70 3.45
C HIS A 60 7.69 1.88 4.04
N VAL A 61 7.64 1.98 5.37
CA VAL A 61 7.01 3.12 6.06
C VAL A 61 7.71 4.42 5.70
N LEU A 62 9.05 4.45 5.81
CA LEU A 62 9.83 5.64 5.47
C LEU A 62 9.61 6.07 4.00
N ALA A 63 9.67 5.12 3.07
CA ALA A 63 9.43 5.41 1.65
C ALA A 63 8.00 5.95 1.41
N ARG A 64 6.99 5.33 2.04
CA ARG A 64 5.58 5.75 1.91
C ARG A 64 5.32 7.13 2.53
N VAL A 65 6.00 7.51 3.61
CA VAL A 65 5.89 8.86 4.20
C VAL A 65 6.31 9.93 3.19
N PHE A 66 7.45 9.79 2.53
CA PHE A 66 7.86 10.75 1.49
C PHE A 66 6.89 10.74 0.29
N LYS A 67 6.49 9.55 -0.15
CA LYS A 67 5.55 9.35 -1.26
C LYS A 67 4.14 9.85 -0.95
N ASP A 68 3.77 10.10 0.31
CA ASP A 68 2.48 10.69 0.71
C ASP A 68 2.61 12.22 0.96
N LEU A 69 3.71 12.66 1.58
CA LEU A 69 3.97 14.05 1.92
C LEU A 69 3.91 14.99 0.69
N PHE A 70 4.65 14.66 -0.37
CA PHE A 70 4.75 15.54 -1.54
C PHE A 70 3.46 15.61 -2.36
N PRO A 71 2.74 14.49 -2.64
CA PRO A 71 1.43 14.57 -3.25
C PRO A 71 0.41 15.38 -2.46
N ARG A 72 0.42 15.29 -1.11
CA ARG A 72 -0.44 16.15 -0.27
C ARG A 72 -0.09 17.62 -0.42
N TYR A 73 1.20 17.95 -0.30
CA TYR A 73 1.68 19.31 -0.51
C TYR A 73 1.28 19.86 -1.88
N LYS A 74 1.48 19.10 -2.96
CA LYS A 74 1.09 19.50 -4.32
C LYS A 74 -0.43 19.67 -4.48
N THR A 75 -1.21 18.78 -3.87
CA THR A 75 -2.68 18.92 -3.83
C THR A 75 -3.10 20.22 -3.11
N MET A 76 -2.41 20.58 -2.02
CA MET A 76 -2.64 21.84 -1.31
C MET A 76 -2.23 23.07 -2.15
N CYS A 77 -1.20 22.95 -2.98
CA CYS A 77 -0.77 23.98 -3.95
C CYS A 77 -1.64 24.06 -5.22
N GLY A 78 -2.77 23.34 -5.30
CA GLY A 78 -3.72 23.44 -6.41
C GLY A 78 -3.51 22.45 -7.55
N PHE A 79 -2.54 21.52 -7.44
CA PHE A 79 -2.32 20.51 -8.46
C PHE A 79 -3.29 19.35 -8.33
N TYR A 80 -3.65 18.76 -9.48
CA TYR A 80 -4.31 17.47 -9.54
C TYR A 80 -3.25 16.36 -9.47
N VAL A 81 -3.34 15.51 -8.45
CA VAL A 81 -2.33 14.48 -8.16
C VAL A 81 -2.99 13.12 -7.99
N GLU A 82 -3.12 12.38 -9.09
CA GLU A 82 -3.53 10.98 -9.05
C GLU A 82 -2.48 10.13 -8.36
N ARG A 83 -2.94 9.25 -7.47
CA ARG A 83 -2.09 8.40 -6.66
C ARG A 83 -2.57 6.97 -6.82
N LYS A 84 -1.75 6.17 -7.50
CA LYS A 84 -2.03 4.77 -7.79
C LYS A 84 -0.88 3.92 -7.26
N GLY A 85 -1.21 2.96 -6.41
CA GLY A 85 -0.29 1.90 -6.02
C GLY A 85 -0.31 0.75 -7.03
N GLY A 86 0.71 -0.09 -6.97
CA GLY A 86 0.79 -1.32 -7.75
C GLY A 86 1.53 -2.40 -6.98
N TRP A 87 1.58 -3.59 -7.56
CA TRP A 87 2.28 -4.73 -7.01
C TRP A 87 3.18 -5.32 -8.09
N ASP A 88 4.41 -5.66 -7.72
CA ASP A 88 5.30 -6.42 -8.59
C ASP A 88 5.09 -7.90 -8.28
N CYS A 89 4.39 -8.59 -9.19
CA CYS A 89 3.80 -9.90 -8.92
C CYS A 89 4.59 -11.08 -9.51
N HIS A 90 5.66 -10.82 -10.27
CA HIS A 90 6.35 -11.86 -11.03
C HIS A 90 7.82 -11.97 -10.67
N GLY A 91 8.45 -13.05 -11.17
CA GLY A 91 9.88 -13.26 -11.12
C GLY A 91 10.38 -13.87 -9.82
N LEU A 92 11.71 -13.92 -9.73
CA LEU A 92 12.45 -14.67 -8.71
C LEU A 92 12.02 -14.40 -7.26
N PRO A 93 11.69 -13.16 -6.82
CA PRO A 93 11.30 -12.94 -5.42
C PRO A 93 10.08 -13.73 -4.97
N VAL A 94 9.13 -14.00 -5.86
CA VAL A 94 7.94 -14.80 -5.59
C VAL A 94 8.24 -16.29 -5.75
N GLU A 95 8.93 -16.65 -6.83
CA GLU A 95 9.29 -18.04 -7.15
C GLU A 95 10.15 -18.66 -6.05
N LEU A 96 11.23 -17.98 -5.62
CA LEU A 96 12.12 -18.45 -4.56
C LEU A 96 11.42 -18.56 -3.19
N ALA A 97 10.48 -17.65 -2.91
CA ALA A 97 9.71 -17.70 -1.67
C ALA A 97 8.76 -18.91 -1.64
N LEU A 98 8.23 -19.32 -2.79
CA LEU A 98 7.42 -20.53 -2.91
C LEU A 98 8.28 -21.80 -2.92
N GLU A 99 9.42 -21.81 -3.63
CA GLU A 99 10.38 -22.91 -3.60
C GLU A 99 10.82 -23.24 -2.17
N ALA A 100 11.15 -22.22 -1.37
CA ALA A 100 11.50 -22.39 0.03
C ALA A 100 10.35 -22.97 0.88
N GLU A 101 9.10 -22.60 0.59
CA GLU A 101 7.91 -23.09 1.29
C GLU A 101 7.59 -24.56 0.92
N LEU A 102 7.79 -24.92 -0.35
CA LEU A 102 7.58 -26.28 -0.85
C LEU A 102 8.79 -27.22 -0.63
N GLY A 103 9.91 -26.67 -0.15
CA GLY A 103 11.16 -27.42 0.06
C GLY A 103 11.87 -27.81 -1.23
N PHE A 104 11.64 -27.09 -2.32
CA PHE A 104 12.29 -27.33 -3.61
C PHE A 104 13.75 -26.87 -3.55
N THR A 105 14.65 -27.66 -4.12
CA THR A 105 16.09 -27.37 -4.12
C THR A 105 16.68 -27.34 -5.52
N SER A 106 15.91 -27.78 -6.52
CA SER A 106 16.31 -27.83 -7.92
C SER A 106 15.16 -27.44 -8.84
N LYS A 107 15.48 -27.01 -10.07
CA LYS A 107 14.47 -26.71 -11.09
C LYS A 107 13.67 -27.95 -11.49
N ASP A 108 14.28 -29.13 -11.41
CA ASP A 108 13.60 -30.39 -11.70
C ASP A 108 12.45 -30.66 -10.72
N ASP A 109 12.50 -30.12 -9.49
CA ASP A 109 11.39 -30.22 -8.54
C ASP A 109 10.15 -29.48 -9.05
N ILE A 110 10.34 -28.31 -9.66
CA ILE A 110 9.28 -27.51 -10.28
C ILE A 110 8.69 -28.24 -11.48
N GLU A 111 9.52 -28.83 -12.32
CA GLU A 111 9.05 -29.60 -13.48
C GLU A 111 8.26 -30.84 -13.06
N ARG A 112 8.71 -31.54 -12.00
CA ARG A 112 7.99 -32.67 -11.41
C ARG A 112 6.66 -32.25 -10.75
N PHE A 113 6.64 -31.10 -10.09
CA PHE A 113 5.44 -30.54 -9.48
C PHE A 113 4.42 -30.07 -10.54
N GLY A 114 4.92 -29.64 -11.69
CA GLY A 114 4.15 -29.14 -12.81
C GLY A 114 4.18 -27.62 -12.89
N ILE A 115 4.62 -27.09 -14.04
CA ILE A 115 4.78 -25.64 -14.27
C ILE A 115 3.46 -24.88 -14.06
N ALA A 116 2.34 -25.44 -14.53
CA ALA A 116 1.03 -24.81 -14.39
C ALA A 116 0.60 -24.67 -12.93
N GLU A 117 0.81 -25.73 -12.14
CA GLU A 117 0.50 -25.73 -10.71
C GLU A 117 1.43 -24.78 -9.94
N PHE A 118 2.73 -24.79 -10.24
CA PHE A 118 3.69 -23.86 -9.65
C PHE A 118 3.30 -22.40 -9.88
N ASN A 119 2.93 -22.04 -11.12
CA ASN A 119 2.49 -20.70 -11.46
C ASN A 119 1.19 -20.31 -10.75
N ALA A 120 0.24 -21.24 -10.60
CA ALA A 120 -0.99 -21.01 -9.85
C ALA A 120 -0.69 -20.70 -8.38
N ARG A 121 0.22 -21.47 -7.76
CA ARG A 121 0.65 -21.27 -6.37
C ARG A 121 1.44 -19.97 -6.17
N CYS A 122 2.27 -19.57 -7.12
CA CYS A 122 2.93 -18.25 -7.12
C CYS A 122 1.90 -17.12 -7.11
N ARG A 123 0.85 -17.23 -7.94
CA ARG A 123 -0.23 -16.24 -7.99
C ARG A 123 -1.02 -16.18 -6.68
N GLU A 124 -1.37 -17.31 -6.09
CA GLU A 124 -2.05 -17.36 -4.80
C GLU A 124 -1.23 -16.70 -3.69
N LYS A 125 0.09 -16.96 -3.68
CA LYS A 125 1.02 -16.36 -2.70
C LYS A 125 1.10 -14.84 -2.81
N VAL A 126 1.13 -14.29 -4.03
CA VAL A 126 1.08 -12.84 -4.25
C VAL A 126 -0.21 -12.27 -3.70
N LEU A 127 -1.35 -12.88 -4.03
CA LEU A 127 -2.66 -12.38 -3.61
C LEU A 127 -2.86 -12.45 -2.09
N SER A 128 -2.33 -13.48 -1.42
CA SER A 128 -2.46 -13.60 0.03
C SER A 128 -1.75 -12.47 0.80
N HIS A 129 -0.62 -11.99 0.29
CA HIS A 129 0.14 -10.93 0.93
C HIS A 129 -0.34 -9.53 0.53
N VAL A 130 -1.03 -9.34 -0.59
CA VAL A 130 -1.56 -8.00 -0.95
C VAL A 130 -2.46 -7.44 0.16
N GLU A 131 -3.24 -8.29 0.83
CA GLU A 131 -4.10 -7.88 1.95
C GLU A 131 -3.31 -7.36 3.17
N ASP A 132 -2.13 -7.92 3.46
CA ASP A 132 -1.27 -7.46 4.57
C ASP A 132 -0.74 -6.03 4.36
N TRP A 133 -0.85 -5.51 3.13
CA TRP A 133 -0.35 -4.19 2.77
C TRP A 133 -1.43 -3.12 2.56
N ASN A 134 -2.72 -3.51 2.67
CA ASN A 134 -3.91 -2.65 2.56
C ASN A 134 -4.40 -2.16 3.93
#